data_AF-C5B6D8-F1
#
_entry.id   AF-C5B6D8-F1
#
_cell.length_a   1.000
_cell.length_b   1.000
_cell.length_c   1.000
_cell.angle_alpha   90.00
_cell.angle_beta   90.00
_cell.angle_gamma   90.00
#
_symmetry.space_group_name_H-M   'P 1'
#
loop_
_entity.id
_entity.type
_entity.pdbx_description
1 polymer ?
#
loop_
_entity_poly.entity_id
_entity_poly.type
_entity_poly.pdbx_seq_one_letter_code
_entity_poly.pdbx_strand_id
1 'polypeptide(L)'
;MLLDTLCSVLADADYFGPDGPVPCAAELAHPRFAVVTGENASGKSFLVRTLAHRMREDRPRLEVMAVTMNMRSRGGMERALIWGDEGRNSTGRLSVKAVIGGLKTCRERDHDHVLILDEPDIGLAEGYAGALGEYVAAFVDEMPERTMGLIVVTHSRPLVRSLMPTDPTSIRVGDDPRPLARWVEEGPIPRTLADIEGLAERSSATMSGINRVRLAREAAEQPSGPRP
;
A
#
# COMPACT_ATOMS: atom_id res chain seq x y z
N MET A 1 -16.99 -1.60 1.59
CA MET A 1 -16.06 -2.73 1.78
C MET A 1 -14.65 -2.23 2.02
N LEU A 2 -13.91 -1.75 0.99
CA LEU A 2 -12.56 -1.21 1.18
C LEU A 2 -12.54 -0.13 2.28
N LEU A 3 -13.42 0.86 2.17
CA LEU A 3 -13.53 1.94 3.14
C LEU A 3 -13.84 1.45 4.56
N ASP A 4 -14.77 0.51 4.71
CA ASP A 4 -15.15 -0.04 6.02
C ASP A 4 -13.98 -0.81 6.67
N THR A 5 -13.31 -1.66 5.88
CA THR A 5 -12.12 -2.39 6.34
C THR A 5 -10.99 -1.42 6.70
N LEU A 6 -10.80 -0.36 5.90
CA LEU A 6 -9.81 0.68 6.17
C LEU A 6 -10.11 1.41 7.47
N CYS A 7 -11.35 1.84 7.70
CA CYS A 7 -11.77 2.45 8.96
C CYS A 7 -11.56 1.50 10.14
N SER A 8 -11.91 0.22 10.00
CA SER A 8 -11.69 -0.78 11.06
C SER A 8 -10.22 -1.00 11.37
N VAL A 9 -9.34 -0.99 10.36
CA VAL A 9 -7.90 -1.16 10.56
C VAL A 9 -7.28 0.09 11.18
N LEU A 10 -7.63 1.28 10.68
CA LEU A 10 -7.09 2.54 11.22
C LEU A 10 -7.62 2.87 12.63
N ALA A 11 -8.75 2.30 13.03
CA ALA A 11 -9.24 2.40 14.41
C ALA A 11 -8.36 1.64 15.43
N ASP A 12 -7.47 0.75 14.97
CA ASP A 12 -6.50 0.07 15.83
C ASP A 12 -5.35 1.03 16.21
N ALA A 13 -5.62 1.86 17.22
CA ALA A 13 -4.72 2.92 17.66
C ALA A 13 -3.39 2.39 18.23
N ASP A 14 -3.33 1.15 18.72
CA ASP A 14 -2.09 0.56 19.23
C ASP A 14 -1.05 0.40 18.12
N TYR A 15 -1.51 0.15 16.88
CA TYR A 15 -0.64 0.06 15.70
C TYR A 15 -0.58 1.37 14.91
N PHE A 16 -1.75 1.96 14.62
CA PHE A 16 -1.90 3.00 13.61
C PHE A 16 -2.24 4.39 14.16
N GLY A 17 -2.33 4.52 15.49
CA GLY A 17 -2.52 5.81 16.14
C GLY A 17 -1.28 6.71 16.05
N PRO A 18 -1.40 7.99 16.45
CA PRO A 18 -0.29 8.94 16.44
C PRO A 18 0.94 8.49 17.23
N ASP A 19 0.72 7.78 18.34
CA ASP A 19 1.76 7.21 19.20
C ASP A 19 2.08 5.74 18.88
N GLY A 20 1.41 5.18 17.87
CA GLY A 20 1.61 3.82 17.40
C GLY A 20 2.91 3.67 16.60
N PRO A 21 3.39 2.44 16.39
CA PRO A 21 4.59 2.17 15.59
C PRO A 21 4.43 2.49 14.10
N VAL A 22 3.20 2.63 13.59
CA VAL A 22 2.91 2.93 12.18
C VAL A 22 1.90 4.09 12.13
N PRO A 23 2.31 5.32 12.48
CA PRO A 23 1.39 6.44 12.55
C PRO A 23 0.78 6.71 11.18
N CYS A 24 -0.54 6.92 11.15
CA CYS A 24 -1.30 7.16 9.94
C CYS A 24 -2.21 8.38 10.06
N ALA A 25 -2.40 9.09 8.95
CA ALA A 25 -3.48 10.06 8.78
C ALA A 25 -4.26 9.70 7.50
N ALA A 26 -5.59 9.81 7.53
CA ALA A 26 -6.43 9.43 6.39
C ALA A 26 -7.45 10.50 6.03
N GLU A 27 -7.68 10.69 4.73
CA GLU A 27 -8.75 11.49 4.17
C GLU A 27 -9.69 10.56 3.42
N LEU A 28 -10.89 10.35 3.96
CA LEU A 28 -11.85 9.40 3.41
C LEU A 28 -12.67 10.06 2.29
N ALA A 29 -12.67 9.44 1.11
CA ALA A 29 -13.38 9.96 -0.06
C ALA A 29 -13.90 8.81 -0.94
N HIS A 30 -13.11 8.33 -1.92
CA HIS A 30 -13.55 7.25 -2.80
C HIS A 30 -13.73 5.90 -2.07
N PRO A 31 -14.89 5.20 -2.21
CA PRO A 31 -15.23 4.02 -1.42
C PRO A 31 -14.51 2.73 -1.84
N ARG A 32 -13.98 2.68 -3.07
CA ARG A 32 -13.30 1.52 -3.67
C ARG A 32 -11.87 1.81 -4.16
N PHE A 33 -11.35 3.00 -3.90
CA PHE A 33 -10.02 3.39 -4.36
C PHE A 33 -9.27 4.11 -3.25
N ALA A 34 -8.09 3.62 -2.91
CA ALA A 34 -7.24 4.22 -1.91
C ALA A 34 -5.81 4.41 -2.43
N VAL A 35 -5.20 5.52 -2.03
CA VAL A 35 -3.79 5.82 -2.27
C VAL A 35 -3.07 5.87 -0.94
N VAL A 36 -2.13 4.95 -0.75
CA VAL A 36 -1.26 4.87 0.43
C VAL A 36 0.07 5.50 0.08
N THR A 37 0.40 6.60 0.74
CA THR A 37 1.66 7.30 0.56
C THR A 37 2.42 7.44 1.87
N GLY A 38 3.72 7.64 1.76
CA GLY A 38 4.60 7.71 2.92
C GLY A 38 6.02 7.35 2.54
N GLU A 39 6.95 7.66 3.41
CA GLU A 39 8.36 7.37 3.18
C GLU A 39 8.69 5.88 3.29
N ASN A 40 9.87 5.51 2.81
CA ASN A 40 10.36 4.14 3.00
C ASN A 40 10.53 3.85 4.49
N ALA A 41 10.34 2.58 4.85
CA ALA A 41 10.37 2.11 6.25
C ALA A 41 9.30 2.70 7.21
N SER A 42 8.33 3.47 6.72
CA SER A 42 7.26 4.02 7.57
C SER A 42 6.18 3.01 7.98
N GLY A 43 6.18 1.80 7.42
CA GLY A 43 5.19 0.76 7.72
C GLY A 43 4.06 0.61 6.70
N LYS A 44 4.12 1.26 5.53
CA LYS A 44 3.14 1.10 4.43
C LYS A 44 2.82 -0.36 4.11
N SER A 45 3.85 -1.20 3.96
CA SER A 45 3.65 -2.62 3.64
C SER A 45 3.01 -3.39 4.79
N PHE A 46 3.22 -2.98 6.06
CA PHE A 46 2.52 -3.58 7.20
C PHE A 46 1.04 -3.22 7.17
N LEU A 47 0.70 -1.94 7.01
CA LEU A 47 -0.69 -1.48 6.85
C LEU A 47 -1.42 -2.24 5.74
N VAL A 48 -0.82 -2.32 4.56
CA VAL A 48 -1.42 -2.97 3.38
C VAL A 48 -1.62 -4.47 3.59
N ARG A 49 -0.69 -5.14 4.28
CA ARG A 49 -0.84 -6.56 4.66
C ARG A 49 -1.97 -6.75 5.68
N THR A 50 -2.08 -5.86 6.67
CA THR A 50 -3.16 -5.89 7.66
C THR A 50 -4.53 -5.67 6.99
N LEU A 51 -4.63 -4.70 6.07
CA LEU A 51 -5.82 -4.49 5.24
C LEU A 51 -6.18 -5.74 4.45
N ALA A 52 -5.22 -6.30 3.71
CA ALA A 52 -5.44 -7.51 2.92
C ALA A 52 -5.85 -8.73 3.76
N HIS A 53 -5.33 -8.84 4.98
CA HIS A 53 -5.73 -9.89 5.91
C HIS A 53 -7.16 -9.69 6.38
N ARG A 54 -7.50 -8.50 6.89
CA ARG A 54 -8.84 -8.18 7.38
C ARG A 54 -9.90 -8.32 6.29
N MET A 55 -9.62 -7.90 5.06
CA MET A 55 -10.54 -8.09 3.92
C MET A 55 -10.86 -9.56 3.66
N ARG A 56 -9.88 -10.46 3.82
CA ARG A 56 -10.10 -11.91 3.67
C ARG A 56 -10.81 -12.51 4.87
N GLU A 57 -10.59 -12.00 6.08
CA GLU A 57 -11.38 -12.39 7.26
C GLU A 57 -12.85 -12.03 7.08
N ASP A 58 -13.13 -10.78 6.67
CA ASP A 58 -14.48 -10.28 6.44
C ASP A 58 -15.16 -10.96 5.23
N ARG A 59 -14.37 -11.34 4.22
CA ARG A 59 -14.81 -12.02 3.00
C ARG A 59 -13.87 -13.16 2.61
N PRO A 60 -14.09 -14.38 3.12
CA PRO A 60 -13.20 -15.53 2.87
C PRO A 60 -13.03 -15.94 1.40
N ARG A 61 -13.95 -15.54 0.52
CA ARG A 61 -13.90 -15.81 -0.93
C ARG A 61 -13.31 -14.68 -1.77
N LEU A 62 -12.91 -13.58 -1.13
CA LEU A 62 -12.31 -12.43 -1.83
C LEU A 62 -10.90 -12.79 -2.32
N GLU A 63 -10.67 -12.66 -3.62
CA GLU A 63 -9.31 -12.73 -4.16
C GLU A 63 -8.58 -11.42 -3.85
N VAL A 64 -7.35 -11.49 -3.34
CA VAL A 64 -6.49 -10.30 -3.18
C VAL A 64 -5.27 -10.48 -4.05
N MET A 65 -5.23 -9.72 -5.13
CA MET A 65 -4.16 -9.67 -6.11
C MET A 65 -3.19 -8.58 -5.71
N ALA A 66 -2.00 -8.93 -5.22
CA ALA A 66 -1.01 -7.94 -4.77
C ALA A 66 0.22 -7.94 -5.67
N VAL A 67 0.34 -6.94 -6.55
CA VAL A 67 1.53 -6.70 -7.38
C VAL A 67 2.55 -5.96 -6.52
N THR A 68 3.44 -6.71 -5.87
CA THR A 68 4.42 -6.14 -4.91
C THR A 68 5.87 -6.42 -5.29
N MET A 69 6.79 -5.56 -4.85
CA MET A 69 8.23 -5.77 -5.00
C MET A 69 8.73 -7.08 -4.37
N ASN A 70 8.06 -7.57 -3.32
CA ASN A 70 8.40 -8.85 -2.70
C ASN A 70 8.15 -10.05 -3.64
N MET A 71 7.25 -9.93 -4.63
CA MET A 71 7.10 -10.94 -5.68
C MET A 71 8.27 -10.92 -6.68
N ARG A 72 9.01 -9.82 -6.77
CA ARG A 72 10.20 -9.69 -7.62
C ARG A 72 11.42 -10.36 -6.97
N SER A 73 11.53 -10.28 -5.64
CA SER A 73 12.61 -10.91 -4.86
C SER A 73 12.38 -12.39 -4.55
N ARG A 74 11.15 -12.92 -4.68
CA ARG A 74 10.84 -14.35 -4.52
C ARG A 74 11.02 -15.11 -5.85
N GLY A 75 11.77 -16.21 -5.84
CA GLY A 75 11.84 -17.13 -6.99
C GLY A 75 10.52 -17.87 -7.23
N GLY A 76 10.19 -18.20 -8.48
CA GLY A 76 8.99 -18.99 -8.82
C GLY A 76 8.37 -18.71 -10.20
N MET A 77 7.34 -19.48 -10.55
CA MET A 77 6.61 -19.40 -11.82
C MET A 77 5.80 -18.10 -11.96
N GLU A 78 5.24 -17.60 -10.85
CA GLU A 78 4.53 -16.31 -10.78
C GLU A 78 5.45 -15.12 -11.12
N ARG A 79 6.72 -15.16 -10.68
CA ARG A 79 7.72 -14.14 -11.04
C ARG A 79 7.96 -14.11 -12.55
N ALA A 80 8.15 -15.27 -13.17
CA ALA A 80 8.39 -15.37 -14.60
C ALA A 80 7.19 -14.89 -15.43
N LEU A 81 5.97 -15.14 -14.96
CA LEU A 81 4.74 -14.69 -15.63
C LEU A 81 4.55 -13.17 -15.55
N ILE A 82 4.75 -12.58 -14.37
CA ILE A 82 4.54 -11.14 -14.14
C ILE A 82 5.70 -10.32 -14.73
N TRP A 83 6.95 -10.72 -14.47
CA TRP A 83 8.15 -9.92 -14.77
C TRP A 83 8.96 -10.41 -15.98
N GLY A 84 8.75 -11.63 -16.48
CA GLY A 84 9.45 -12.15 -17.67
C GLY A 84 10.97 -12.27 -17.48
N ASP A 85 11.71 -12.14 -18.59
CA ASP A 85 13.18 -12.14 -18.60
C ASP A 85 13.72 -10.74 -18.28
N GLU A 86 14.21 -10.56 -17.04
CA GLU A 86 14.76 -9.30 -16.53
C GLU A 86 16.07 -8.89 -17.23
N GLY A 87 16.76 -9.81 -17.92
CA GLY A 87 18.06 -9.53 -18.56
C GLY A 87 18.01 -8.56 -19.75
N ARG A 88 16.81 -8.24 -20.28
CA ARG A 88 16.63 -7.42 -21.48
C ARG A 88 15.65 -6.24 -21.32
N ASN A 89 15.04 -6.06 -20.16
CA ASN A 89 14.00 -5.06 -19.94
C ASN A 89 14.37 -4.10 -18.80
N SER A 90 14.07 -2.80 -18.95
CA SER A 90 14.24 -1.84 -17.87
C SER A 90 13.23 -2.10 -16.74
N THR A 91 13.62 -1.82 -15.49
CA THR A 91 12.75 -1.94 -14.31
C THR A 91 11.40 -1.22 -14.53
N GLY A 92 11.42 0.00 -15.04
CA GLY A 92 10.19 0.76 -15.30
C GLY A 92 9.24 0.10 -16.30
N ARG A 93 9.75 -0.50 -17.38
CA ARG A 93 8.92 -1.22 -18.36
C ARG A 93 8.22 -2.42 -17.71
N LEU A 94 8.91 -3.12 -16.83
CA LEU A 94 8.36 -4.25 -16.10
C LEU A 94 7.24 -3.80 -15.16
N SER A 95 7.45 -2.73 -14.38
CA SER A 95 6.45 -2.13 -13.49
C SER A 95 5.17 -1.77 -14.24
N VAL A 96 5.30 -1.05 -15.36
CA VAL A 96 4.15 -0.69 -16.22
C VAL A 96 3.43 -1.93 -16.75
N LYS A 97 4.17 -2.93 -17.22
CA LYS A 97 3.57 -4.18 -17.73
C LYS A 97 2.76 -4.89 -16.64
N ALA A 98 3.27 -4.96 -15.41
CA ALA A 98 2.57 -5.62 -14.31
C ALA A 98 1.31 -4.86 -13.89
N VAL A 99 1.36 -3.53 -13.86
CA VAL A 99 0.17 -2.69 -13.60
C VAL A 99 -0.89 -2.91 -14.68
N ILE A 100 -0.52 -2.77 -15.96
CA ILE A 100 -1.45 -2.99 -17.07
C ILE A 100 -2.02 -4.40 -17.03
N GLY A 101 -1.19 -5.41 -16.75
CA GLY A 101 -1.61 -6.80 -16.61
C GLY A 101 -2.64 -6.97 -15.48
N GLY A 102 -2.36 -6.43 -14.29
CA GLY A 102 -3.27 -6.49 -13.15
C GLY A 102 -4.61 -5.83 -13.42
N LEU A 103 -4.61 -4.65 -14.04
CA LEU A 103 -5.83 -3.93 -14.39
C LEU A 103 -6.65 -4.66 -15.46
N LYS A 104 -5.98 -5.25 -16.47
CA LYS A 104 -6.66 -6.10 -17.47
C LYS A 104 -7.29 -7.32 -16.83
N THR A 105 -6.55 -8.01 -15.96
CA THR A 105 -7.08 -9.16 -15.20
C THR A 105 -8.32 -8.74 -14.40
N CYS A 106 -8.31 -7.59 -13.74
CA CYS A 106 -9.49 -7.11 -13.00
C CYS A 106 -10.74 -6.96 -13.88
N ARG A 107 -10.58 -6.51 -15.14
CA ARG A 107 -11.69 -6.39 -16.10
C ARG A 107 -12.25 -7.74 -16.56
N GLU A 108 -11.43 -8.79 -16.56
CA GLU A 108 -11.78 -10.13 -17.05
C GLU A 108 -12.23 -11.07 -15.92
N ARG A 109 -12.00 -10.72 -14.65
CA ARG A 109 -12.33 -11.57 -13.51
C ARG A 109 -13.83 -11.62 -13.24
N ASP A 110 -14.31 -12.83 -12.97
CA ASP A 110 -15.72 -13.17 -12.76
C ASP A 110 -16.13 -13.26 -11.28
N HIS A 111 -15.20 -13.05 -10.35
CA HIS A 111 -15.42 -13.08 -8.91
C HIS A 111 -14.86 -11.83 -8.22
N ASP A 112 -15.36 -11.58 -7.01
CA ASP A 112 -14.98 -10.43 -6.19
C ASP A 112 -13.48 -10.46 -5.88
N HIS A 113 -12.79 -9.36 -6.20
CA HIS A 113 -11.35 -9.24 -6.01
C HIS A 113 -10.93 -7.83 -5.61
N VAL A 114 -9.73 -7.72 -5.03
CA VAL A 114 -9.04 -6.45 -4.75
C VAL A 114 -7.67 -6.48 -5.41
N LEU A 115 -7.30 -5.36 -6.03
CA LEU A 115 -5.96 -5.16 -6.59
C LEU A 115 -5.15 -4.23 -5.69
N ILE A 116 -3.92 -4.64 -5.37
CA ILE A 116 -2.93 -3.84 -4.64
C ILE A 116 -1.74 -3.66 -5.56
N LEU A 117 -1.37 -2.40 -5.82
CA LEU A 117 -0.21 -2.01 -6.61
C LEU A 117 0.81 -1.36 -5.68
N ASP A 118 1.95 -2.00 -5.44
CA ASP A 118 2.98 -1.53 -4.53
C ASP A 118 4.23 -1.07 -5.30
N GLU A 119 4.48 0.23 -5.23
CA GLU A 119 5.45 1.01 -6.02
C GLU A 119 5.32 0.77 -7.54
N PRO A 120 4.13 1.02 -8.13
CA PRO A 120 3.87 0.75 -9.54
C PRO A 120 4.74 1.56 -10.50
N ASP A 121 5.34 2.64 -10.01
CA ASP A 121 6.18 3.56 -10.78
C ASP A 121 7.69 3.30 -10.62
N ILE A 122 8.09 2.25 -9.89
CA ILE A 122 9.51 1.97 -9.66
C ILE A 122 10.28 1.86 -10.99
N GLY A 123 11.36 2.64 -11.10
CA GLY A 123 12.21 2.70 -12.29
C GLY A 123 11.62 3.47 -13.47
N LEU A 124 10.52 4.21 -13.30
CA LEU A 124 10.01 5.16 -14.28
C LEU A 124 10.57 6.57 -14.08
N ALA A 125 10.71 7.32 -15.17
CA ALA A 125 10.90 8.76 -15.11
C ALA A 125 9.59 9.45 -14.69
N GLU A 126 9.67 10.64 -14.08
CA GLU A 126 8.51 11.35 -13.54
C GLU A 126 7.36 11.53 -14.54
N GLY A 127 7.66 11.88 -15.79
CA GLY A 127 6.64 12.02 -16.84
C GLY A 127 5.88 10.73 -17.12
N TYR A 128 6.57 9.58 -17.12
CA TYR A 128 5.92 8.28 -17.27
C TYR A 128 5.16 7.84 -16.03
N ALA A 129 5.62 8.22 -14.83
CA ALA A 129 4.87 7.98 -13.60
C ALA A 129 3.54 8.74 -13.60
N GLY A 130 3.53 10.00 -14.09
CA GLY A 130 2.30 10.76 -14.30
C GLY A 130 1.34 10.10 -15.31
N ALA A 131 1.86 9.67 -16.47
CA ALA A 131 1.06 8.95 -17.48
C ALA A 131 0.51 7.61 -16.96
N LEU A 132 1.28 6.89 -16.14
CA LEU A 132 0.80 5.68 -15.46
C LEU A 132 -0.34 6.01 -14.49
N GLY A 133 -0.24 7.13 -13.77
CA GLY A 133 -1.32 7.63 -12.91
C GLY A 133 -2.59 7.93 -13.71
N GLU A 134 -2.49 8.58 -14.87
CA GLU A 134 -3.65 8.81 -15.76
C GLU A 134 -4.30 7.50 -16.23
N TYR A 135 -3.48 6.50 -16.57
CA TYR A 135 -3.98 5.18 -16.96
C TYR A 135 -4.73 4.48 -15.82
N VAL A 136 -4.23 4.61 -14.58
CA VAL A 136 -4.91 4.08 -13.39
C VAL A 136 -6.19 4.85 -13.09
N ALA A 137 -6.19 6.18 -13.23
CA ALA A 137 -7.37 7.01 -13.03
C ALA A 137 -8.50 6.61 -14.00
N ALA A 138 -8.19 6.43 -15.28
CA ALA A 138 -9.16 5.96 -16.28
C ALA A 138 -9.73 4.57 -15.93
N PHE A 139 -8.96 3.69 -15.30
CA PHE A 139 -9.50 2.42 -14.78
C PHE A 139 -10.43 2.64 -13.58
N VAL A 140 -10.13 3.58 -12.69
CA VAL A 140 -10.97 3.87 -11.52
C VAL A 140 -12.35 4.38 -11.96
N ASP A 141 -12.39 5.25 -12.97
CA ASP A 141 -13.65 5.78 -13.53
C ASP A 141 -14.55 4.67 -14.10
N GLU A 142 -13.94 3.62 -14.65
CA GLU A 142 -14.63 2.46 -15.23
C GLU A 142 -14.50 1.19 -14.37
N MET A 143 -14.28 1.34 -13.07
CA MET A 143 -13.91 0.22 -12.21
C MET A 143 -15.00 -0.86 -12.20
N PRO A 144 -14.70 -2.11 -12.65
CA PRO A 144 -15.67 -3.20 -12.72
C PRO A 144 -16.36 -3.43 -11.37
N GLU A 145 -17.61 -3.90 -11.40
CA GLU A 145 -18.37 -4.18 -10.17
C GLU A 145 -17.68 -5.23 -9.29
N ARG A 146 -17.08 -6.25 -9.91
CA ARG A 146 -16.32 -7.31 -9.24
C ARG A 146 -14.97 -6.84 -8.67
N THR A 147 -14.47 -5.68 -9.11
CA THR A 147 -13.32 -5.04 -8.48
C THR A 147 -13.80 -4.29 -7.25
N MET A 148 -13.68 -4.95 -6.10
CA MET A 148 -14.18 -4.46 -4.82
C MET A 148 -13.27 -3.41 -4.18
N GLY A 149 -12.03 -3.30 -4.68
CA GLY A 149 -11.07 -2.30 -4.22
C GLY A 149 -9.82 -2.24 -5.10
N LEU A 150 -9.27 -1.04 -5.24
CA LEU A 150 -7.93 -0.78 -5.75
C LEU A 150 -7.14 0.00 -4.70
N ILE A 151 -5.93 -0.46 -4.41
CA ILE A 151 -5.00 0.22 -3.49
C ILE A 151 -3.70 0.49 -4.25
N VAL A 152 -3.31 1.75 -4.34
CA VAL A 152 -2.03 2.17 -4.90
C VAL A 152 -1.12 2.63 -3.76
N VAL A 153 0.01 1.95 -3.59
CA VAL A 153 1.03 2.27 -2.59
C VAL A 153 2.21 2.89 -3.33
N THR A 154 2.54 4.14 -3.04
CA THR A 154 3.62 4.84 -3.75
C THR A 154 4.17 6.02 -2.94
N HIS A 155 5.35 6.49 -3.31
CA HIS A 155 5.91 7.78 -2.88
C HIS A 155 5.97 8.79 -4.04
N SER A 156 5.43 8.45 -5.21
CA SER A 156 5.55 9.22 -6.45
C SER A 156 4.49 10.29 -6.57
N ARG A 157 4.92 11.55 -6.38
CA ARG A 157 4.05 12.71 -6.55
C ARG A 157 3.48 12.85 -7.97
N PRO A 158 4.26 12.64 -9.05
CA PRO A 158 3.70 12.72 -10.41
C PRO A 158 2.55 11.74 -10.62
N LEU A 159 2.71 10.49 -10.17
CA LEU A 159 1.65 9.48 -10.27
C LEU A 159 0.43 9.91 -9.45
N VAL A 160 0.62 10.27 -8.18
CA VAL A 160 -0.48 10.66 -7.29
C VAL A 160 -1.20 11.90 -7.79
N ARG A 161 -0.48 12.87 -8.36
CA ARG A 161 -1.08 14.09 -8.93
C ARG A 161 -2.10 13.75 -10.01
N SER A 162 -1.80 12.78 -10.88
CA SER A 162 -2.73 12.33 -11.91
C SER A 162 -3.93 11.54 -11.35
N LEU A 163 -3.83 10.99 -10.14
CA LEU A 163 -4.92 10.29 -9.46
C LEU A 163 -5.86 11.22 -8.70
N MET A 164 -5.41 12.41 -8.30
CA MET A 164 -6.21 13.37 -7.51
C MET A 164 -7.62 13.63 -8.06
N PRO A 165 -7.86 13.73 -9.39
CA PRO A 165 -9.21 13.95 -9.92
C PRO A 165 -10.23 12.84 -9.59
N THR A 166 -9.77 11.64 -9.26
CA THR A 166 -10.64 10.51 -8.85
C THR A 166 -11.12 10.58 -7.40
N ASP A 167 -10.72 11.64 -6.68
CA ASP A 167 -11.02 11.87 -5.27
C ASP A 167 -10.68 10.66 -4.37
N PRO A 168 -9.45 10.12 -4.44
CA PRO A 168 -9.10 8.88 -3.77
C PRO A 168 -9.20 9.00 -2.24
N THR A 169 -9.58 7.91 -1.56
CA THR A 169 -9.31 7.81 -0.13
C THR A 169 -7.78 7.84 0.08
N SER A 170 -7.27 8.84 0.78
CA SER A 170 -5.84 9.01 1.00
C SER A 170 -5.43 8.43 2.36
N ILE A 171 -4.26 7.79 2.41
CA ILE A 171 -3.62 7.38 3.66
C ILE A 171 -2.16 7.81 3.62
N ARG A 172 -1.79 8.68 4.55
CA ARG A 172 -0.42 9.11 4.82
C ARG A 172 0.16 8.26 5.94
N VAL A 173 1.26 7.56 5.69
CA VAL A 173 1.92 6.67 6.66
C VAL A 173 3.30 7.20 7.02
N GLY A 174 3.55 7.38 8.31
CA GLY A 174 4.79 7.88 8.88
C GLY A 174 4.68 9.32 9.39
N ASP A 175 5.83 9.99 9.51
CA ASP A 175 5.98 11.26 10.23
C ASP A 175 5.42 12.49 9.50
N ASP A 176 4.95 12.34 8.26
CA ASP A 176 4.39 13.43 7.45
C ASP A 176 2.88 13.24 7.25
N PRO A 177 2.05 13.67 8.23
CA PRO A 177 0.60 13.53 8.20
C PRO A 177 -0.08 14.63 7.36
N ARG A 178 0.68 15.44 6.59
CA ARG A 178 0.09 16.51 5.78
C ARG A 178 -0.94 15.93 4.79
N PRO A 179 -2.07 16.63 4.56
CA PRO A 179 -3.05 16.27 3.55
C PRO A 179 -2.42 15.92 2.20
N LEU A 180 -3.01 14.98 1.47
CA LEU A 180 -2.46 14.46 0.22
C LEU A 180 -2.19 15.56 -0.79
N ALA A 181 -3.16 16.46 -0.99
CA ALA A 181 -3.04 17.61 -1.90
C ALA A 181 -1.84 18.49 -1.56
N ARG A 182 -1.66 18.80 -0.27
CA ARG A 182 -0.54 19.61 0.23
C ARG A 182 0.80 18.93 -0.01
N TRP A 183 0.90 17.62 0.23
CA TRP A 183 2.13 16.87 -0.04
C TRP A 183 2.47 16.80 -1.54
N VAL A 184 1.46 16.64 -2.41
CA VAL A 184 1.64 16.64 -3.87
C VAL A 184 2.21 17.98 -4.35
N GLU A 185 1.70 19.09 -3.80
CA GLU A 185 2.09 20.45 -4.15
C GLU A 185 3.48 20.80 -3.59
N GLU A 186 3.64 20.71 -2.26
CA GLU A 186 4.84 21.19 -1.55
C GLU A 186 6.02 20.22 -1.66
N GLY A 187 5.78 18.93 -1.90
CA GLY A 187 6.82 17.91 -1.91
C GLY A 187 7.13 17.28 -0.55
N PRO A 188 8.04 16.29 -0.52
CA PRO A 188 8.43 15.63 0.73
C PRO A 188 9.19 16.58 1.65
N ILE A 189 9.17 16.28 2.95
CA ILE A 189 10.00 16.98 3.94
C ILE A 189 11.48 16.72 3.58
N PRO A 190 12.33 17.76 3.46
CA PRO A 190 13.76 17.58 3.21
C PRO A 190 14.42 16.70 4.27
N ARG A 191 15.25 15.75 3.84
CA ARG A 191 16.00 14.85 4.71
C ARG A 191 17.47 15.21 4.76
N THR A 192 18.10 14.91 5.89
CA THR A 192 19.51 15.17 6.18
C THR A 192 20.38 13.94 5.92
N LEU A 193 21.71 14.07 6.02
CA LEU A 193 22.59 12.89 5.95
C LEU A 193 22.34 11.93 7.13
N ALA A 194 22.13 12.47 8.33
CA ALA A 194 21.82 11.68 9.52
C ALA A 194 20.53 10.86 9.34
N ASP A 195 19.55 11.39 8.61
CA ASP A 195 18.35 10.63 8.22
C ASP A 195 18.71 9.38 7.40
N ILE A 196 19.62 9.50 6.43
CA ILE A 196 20.02 8.37 5.58
C ILE A 196 20.73 7.30 6.42
N GLU A 197 21.68 7.72 7.26
CA GLU A 197 22.43 6.82 8.15
C GLU A 197 21.49 6.10 9.14
N GLY A 198 20.47 6.79 9.64
CA GLY A 198 19.46 6.25 10.55
C GLY A 198 18.33 5.44 9.88
N LEU A 199 18.33 5.23 8.56
CA LEU A 199 17.23 4.49 7.89
C LEU A 199 17.07 3.06 8.41
N ALA A 200 18.19 2.35 8.62
CA ALA A 200 18.17 0.99 9.13
C ALA A 200 17.63 0.91 10.57
N GLU A 201 18.00 1.89 11.40
CA GLU A 201 17.50 2.00 12.77
C GLU A 201 16.01 2.31 12.79
N ARG A 202 15.53 3.24 11.96
CA ARG A 202 14.11 3.55 11.83
C ARG A 202 13.29 2.33 11.42
N SER A 203 13.72 1.62 10.37
CA SER A 203 13.09 0.36 9.95
C SER A 203 13.04 -0.67 11.10
N SER A 204 14.15 -0.81 11.83
CA SER A 204 14.24 -1.73 12.96
C SER A 204 13.35 -1.30 14.14
N ALA A 205 13.22 0.00 14.39
CA ALA A 205 12.37 0.56 15.43
C ALA A 205 10.88 0.32 15.12
N THR A 206 10.44 0.61 13.90
CA THR A 206 9.08 0.32 13.42
C THR A 206 8.73 -1.16 13.63
N MET A 207 9.60 -2.06 13.15
CA MET A 207 9.40 -3.51 13.31
C MET A 207 9.39 -3.96 14.77
N SER A 208 10.27 -3.39 15.61
CA SER A 208 10.31 -3.68 17.04
C SER A 208 9.05 -3.20 17.76
N GLY A 209 8.54 -2.02 17.39
CA GLY A 209 7.30 -1.47 17.91
C GLY A 209 6.09 -2.34 17.54
N ILE A 210 5.96 -2.75 16.28
CA ILE A 210 4.93 -3.70 15.82
C ILE A 210 4.99 -4.99 16.64
N ASN A 211 6.18 -5.57 16.81
CA ASN A 211 6.34 -6.80 17.58
C ASN A 211 5.99 -6.64 19.06
N ARG A 212 6.28 -5.47 19.65
CA ARG A 212 5.92 -5.17 21.04
C ARG A 212 4.41 -5.17 21.24
N VAL A 213 3.66 -4.53 20.34
CA VAL A 213 2.19 -4.52 20.38
C VAL A 213 1.65 -5.94 20.22
N ARG A 214 2.17 -6.71 19.26
CA ARG A 214 1.77 -8.12 19.05
C ARG A 214 1.98 -8.96 20.32
N LEU A 215 3.17 -8.92 20.90
CA LEU A 215 3.50 -9.70 22.10
C LEU A 215 2.67 -9.28 23.32
N ALA A 216 2.38 -7.98 23.47
CA ALA A 216 1.53 -7.48 24.55
C ALA A 216 0.10 -8.03 24.45
N ARG A 217 -0.47 -8.11 23.24
CA ARG A 217 -1.80 -8.70 23.00
C ARG A 217 -1.80 -10.21 23.26
N GLU A 218 -0.81 -10.93 22.76
CA GLU A 218 -0.67 -12.37 23.01
C GLU A 218 -0.57 -12.69 24.51
N ALA A 219 0.12 -11.83 25.28
CA ALA A 219 0.21 -11.98 26.73
C ALA A 219 -1.11 -11.65 27.46
N ALA A 220 -1.89 -10.68 26.96
CA ALA A 220 -3.20 -10.32 27.52
C ALA A 220 -4.29 -11.37 27.23
N GLU A 221 -4.17 -12.09 26.11
CA GLU A 221 -5.09 -13.16 25.71
C GLU A 221 -4.80 -14.51 26.39
N GLN A 222 -3.62 -14.68 26.99
CA GLN A 222 -3.33 -15.84 27.84
C GLN A 222 -4.01 -15.67 29.21
N PRO A 223 -4.99 -16.52 29.58
CA PRO A 223 -5.65 -16.40 30.87
C PRO A 223 -4.61 -16.60 31.97
N SER A 224 -4.59 -15.68 32.94
CA SER A 224 -3.90 -15.83 34.21
C SER A 224 -4.52 -16.97 35.02
N GLY A 225 -4.21 -18.21 34.64
CA GLY A 225 -4.55 -19.41 35.42
C GLY A 225 -3.67 -19.47 36.67
N PRO A 226 -4.23 -19.79 37.84
CA PRO A 226 -3.48 -19.83 39.09
C PRO A 226 -2.48 -21.00 39.02
N ARG A 227 -1.23 -20.76 39.42
CA ARG A 227 -0.31 -21.87 39.70
C ARG A 227 -0.69 -22.50 41.06
N PRO A 228 -0.86 -23.83 41.13
CA PRO A 228 -1.05 -24.55 42.39
C PRO A 228 0.21 -24.50 43.26
#